data_AF-A0A5J4T394-F1
#
_entry.id   AF-A0A5J4T394-F1
#
_cell.length_a   1.000
_cell.length_b   1.000
_cell.length_c   1.000
_cell.angle_alpha   90.00
_cell.angle_beta   90.00
_cell.angle_gamma   90.00
#
_symmetry.space_group_name_H-M   'P 1'
#
loop_
_entity.id
_entity.type
_entity.pdbx_description
1 polymer ?
#
loop_
_entity_poly.entity_id
_entity_poly.type
_entity_poly.pdbx_seq_one_letter_code
_entity_poly.pdbx_strand_id
1 'polypeptide(L)' 'MEHELEIIKENLPFGYLKTIAREAGCSPGTVHNILNSKASTRRSRFKNQIIEAAIRMCNENLETKKKVEKTTEVLRNVSI' A
#
# COMPACT_ATOMS: atom_id res chain seq x y z
N MET A 1 5.66 -13.37 6.00
CA MET A 1 5.54 -12.70 4.69
C MET A 1 4.12 -12.74 4.10
N GLU A 2 3.40 -13.86 4.02
CA GLU A 2 2.02 -13.83 3.46
C GLU A 2 1.05 -12.98 4.32
N HIS A 3 1.02 -13.22 5.63
CA HIS A 3 0.23 -12.41 6.59
C HIS A 3 0.62 -10.92 6.59
N GLU A 4 1.89 -10.60 6.36
CA GLU A 4 2.37 -9.21 6.30
C GLU A 4 1.89 -8.51 5.02
N LEU A 5 1.86 -9.22 3.90
CA LEU A 5 1.34 -8.71 2.62
C LEU A 5 -0.17 -8.47 2.68
N GLU A 6 -0.92 -9.29 3.42
CA GLU A 6 -2.35 -9.07 3.65
C GLU A 6 -2.61 -7.76 4.41
N ILE A 7 -1.91 -7.54 5.53
CA ILE A 7 -2.01 -6.29 6.30
C ILE A 7 -1.64 -5.07 5.44
N ILE A 8 -0.57 -5.17 4.64
CA ILE A 8 -0.15 -4.10 3.74
C ILE A 8 -1.26 -3.79 2.75
N LYS A 9 -1.84 -4.81 2.10
CA LYS A 9 -2.89 -4.65 1.09
C LYS A 9 -4.12 -3.94 1.64
N GLU A 10 -4.56 -4.27 2.85
CA GLU A 10 -5.72 -3.62 3.49
C GLU A 10 -5.51 -2.12 3.74
N ASN A 11 -4.25 -1.70 3.85
CA ASN A 11 -3.88 -0.33 4.16
C ASN A 11 -3.30 0.43 2.98
N LEU A 12 -3.29 -0.16 1.78
CA LEU A 12 -2.92 0.56 0.57
C LEU A 12 -4.03 1.54 0.15
N PRO A 13 -3.67 2.74 -0.36
CA PRO A 13 -4.65 3.71 -0.82
C PRO A 13 -5.34 3.26 -2.10
N PHE A 14 -6.52 3.84 -2.38
CA PHE A 14 -7.23 3.55 -3.62
C PHE A 14 -6.37 3.85 -4.86
N GLY A 15 -6.40 2.95 -5.84
CA GLY A 15 -5.60 3.08 -7.06
C GLY A 15 -4.12 2.72 -6.92
N TYR A 16 -3.67 2.18 -5.77
CA TYR A 16 -2.28 1.80 -5.52
C TYR A 16 -1.65 0.98 -6.66
N LEU A 17 -2.42 0.10 -7.30
CA LEU A 17 -1.94 -0.75 -8.40
C LEU A 17 -1.32 0.07 -9.54
N LYS A 18 -1.95 1.19 -9.92
CA LYS A 18 -1.45 2.05 -11.00
C LYS A 18 -0.21 2.84 -10.56
N THR A 19 -0.22 3.32 -9.31
CA THR A 19 0.89 4.10 -8.74
C THR A 19 2.16 3.25 -8.61
N ILE A 20 2.04 2.06 -7.99
CA ILE A 20 3.16 1.12 -7.82
C ILE A 20 3.64 0.62 -9.17
N ALA A 21 2.74 0.32 -10.11
CA ALA A 21 3.11 -0.11 -11.45
C ALA A 21 3.96 0.93 -12.19
N ARG A 22 3.58 2.21 -12.10
CA ARG A 22 4.32 3.33 -12.67
C ARG A 22 5.72 3.48 -12.06
N GLU A 23 5.83 3.40 -10.73
CA GLU A 23 7.11 3.48 -10.03
C GLU A 23 8.02 2.28 -10.34
N ALA A 24 7.45 1.08 -10.37
CA ALA A 24 8.17 -0.16 -10.65
C ALA A 24 8.46 -0.38 -12.14
N GLY A 25 7.96 0.47 -13.03
CA GLY A 25 8.10 0.30 -14.48
C GLY A 25 7.50 -1.01 -15.00
N CYS A 26 6.37 -1.44 -14.45
CA CYS A 26 5.70 -2.69 -14.80
C CYS A 26 4.19 -2.52 -14.99
N SER A 27 3.48 -3.61 -15.28
CA SER A 27 2.02 -3.55 -15.44
C SER A 27 1.29 -3.63 -14.09
N PRO A 28 0.08 -3.04 -13.94
CA PRO A 28 -0.76 -3.24 -12.75
C PRO A 28 -1.08 -4.71 -12.47
N GLY A 29 -1.20 -5.54 -13.51
CA GLY A 29 -1.37 -7.00 -13.37
C GLY A 29 -0.15 -7.68 -12.74
N THR A 30 1.06 -7.21 -13.05
CA THR A 30 2.30 -7.67 -12.42
C THR A 30 2.32 -7.35 -10.92
N VAL A 31 1.94 -6.13 -10.55
CA VAL A 31 1.77 -5.71 -9.14
C VAL A 31 0.76 -6.60 -8.43
N HIS A 32 -0.43 -6.78 -9.02
CA HIS A 32 -1.47 -7.65 -8.46
C HIS A 32 -0.96 -9.08 -8.23
N ASN A 33 -0.28 -9.69 -9.21
CA ASN A 33 0.19 -11.05 -9.09
C ASN A 33 1.31 -11.23 -8.04
N ILE A 34 2.13 -10.20 -7.83
CA ILE A 34 3.20 -10.20 -6.81
C ILE A 34 2.61 -10.03 -5.41
N LEU A 35 1.70 -9.08 -5.21
CA LEU A 35 1.07 -8.87 -3.91
C LEU A 35 0.10 -10.00 -3.51
N ASN A 36 -0.36 -10.80 -4.46
CA ASN A 36 -1.18 -12.00 -4.21
C ASN A 36 -0.38 -13.31 -4.32
N SER A 37 0.96 -13.26 -4.28
CA SER A 37 1.85 -14.44 -4.17
C SER A 37 1.51 -15.62 -5.08
N LYS A 38 1.09 -15.39 -6.33
CA LYS A 38 0.93 -16.51 -7.29
C LYS A 38 2.29 -17.18 -7.50
N ALA A 39 2.36 -18.51 -7.52
CA ALA A 39 3.62 -19.26 -7.56
C ALA A 39 4.62 -18.81 -8.66
N SER A 40 4.11 -18.30 -9.79
CA SER A 40 4.89 -17.74 -10.90
C SER A 40 5.60 -16.41 -10.60
N THR A 41 5.21 -15.66 -9.56
CA THR A 41 5.79 -14.35 -9.24
C THR A 41 6.90 -14.38 -8.21
N ARG A 42 7.19 -15.54 -7.62
CA ARG A 42 8.23 -15.73 -6.59
C ARG A 42 9.63 -15.30 -7.04
N ARG A 43 9.91 -15.35 -8.36
CA ARG A 43 11.18 -14.98 -9.01
C ARG A 43 11.11 -13.70 -9.88
N SER A 44 10.04 -12.91 -9.76
CA SER A 44 9.94 -11.68 -10.57
C SER A 44 11.04 -10.68 -10.21
N ARG A 45 11.72 -10.11 -11.22
CA ARG A 45 12.70 -9.03 -11.01
C ARG A 45 12.10 -7.79 -10.32
N PHE A 46 10.79 -7.60 -10.46
CA PHE A 46 10.06 -6.45 -9.91
C PHE A 46 9.61 -6.68 -8.46
N LYS A 47 9.80 -7.89 -7.91
CA LYS A 47 9.23 -8.30 -6.62
C LYS A 47 9.62 -7.36 -5.48
N ASN A 48 10.92 -7.12 -5.29
CA ASN A 48 11.41 -6.32 -4.18
C ASN A 48 10.92 -4.87 -4.30
N GLN A 49 11.07 -4.27 -5.48
CA GLN A 49 10.62 -2.90 -5.73
C GLN A 49 9.12 -2.71 -5.49
N ILE A 50 8.29 -3.68 -5.90
CA ILE A 50 6.84 -3.64 -5.66
C ILE A 50 6.50 -3.78 -4.18
N ILE A 51 7.18 -4.68 -3.46
CA ILE A 51 6.97 -4.88 -2.03
C ILE A 51 7.40 -3.63 -1.25
N GLU A 52 8.57 -3.06 -1.56
CA GLU A 52 9.08 -1.84 -0.93
C GLU A 52 8.15 -0.65 -1.17
N ALA A 53 7.69 -0.44 -2.41
CA ALA A 53 6.71 0.60 -2.73
C ALA A 53 5.38 0.38 -1.99
N ALA A 54 4.90 -0.86 -1.90
CA ALA A 54 3.69 -1.18 -1.17
C ALA A 54 3.82 -0.91 0.34
N ILE A 55 4.94 -1.28 0.95
CA ILE A 55 5.23 -1.00 2.37
C ILE A 55 5.24 0.51 2.61
N ARG A 56 5.96 1.26 1.77
CA ARG A 56 6.06 2.72 1.90
C ARG A 56 4.68 3.39 1.79
N MET A 57 3.91 3.05 0.77
CA MET A 57 2.55 3.61 0.57
C MET A 57 1.59 3.23 1.71
N CYS A 58 1.70 2.01 2.24
CA CYS A 58 0.92 1.57 3.40
C CYS A 58 1.25 2.45 4.62
N ASN A 59 2.53 2.64 4.93
CA ASN A 59 2.97 3.48 6.04
C ASN A 59 2.51 4.93 5.90
N GLU A 60 2.70 5.54 4.73
CA GLU A 60 2.25 6.90 4.43
C GLU A 60 0.72 7.07 4.60
N ASN A 61 -0.05 6.06 4.16
CA ASN A 61 -1.50 6.08 4.30
C ASN A 61 -1.94 5.93 5.77
N LEU A 62 -1.28 5.06 6.54
CA LEU A 62 -1.51 4.91 7.98
C LEU A 62 -1.18 6.21 8.74
N GLU A 63 -0.08 6.87 8.41
CA GLU A 63 0.27 8.16 9.01
C GLU A 63 -0.75 9.24 8.66
N THR A 64 -1.22 9.26 7.42
CA THR A 64 -2.28 10.17 6.97
C THR A 64 -3.57 9.93 7.74
N LYS A 65 -4.01 8.67 7.88
CA LYS A 65 -5.19 8.31 8.68
C LYS A 65 -5.07 8.80 10.12
N LYS A 66 -3.93 8.56 10.78
CA LYS A 66 -3.67 9.03 12.15
C LYS A 66 -3.72 10.55 12.27
N LYS A 67 -3.21 11.29 11.27
CA LYS A 67 -3.29 12.76 11.24
C LYS A 67 -4.74 13.22 11.11
N VAL A 68 -5.50 12.61 10.20
CA VAL A 68 -6.93 12.91 10.04
C VAL A 68 -7.70 12.66 11.33
N GLU A 69 -7.49 11.52 11.99
CA GLU A 69 -8.14 11.19 13.27
C GLU A 69 -7.86 12.27 14.33
N LYS A 70 -6.59 12.65 14.52
CA LYS A 70 -6.23 13.74 15.44
C LYS A 70 -6.89 15.06 15.07
N THR A 71 -6.91 15.42 13.79
CA THR A 71 -7.58 16.64 13.33
C THR A 71 -9.08 16.58 13.58
N THR A 72 -9.73 15.44 13.34
CA THR A 72 -11.17 15.28 13.60
C THR A 72 -11.50 15.36 15.08
N GLU A 73 -10.64 14.86 15.96
CA GLU A 73 -10.79 14.99 17.41
C GLU A 73 -10.70 16.46 17.85
N VAL A 74 -9.70 17.19 17.36
CA VAL A 74 -9.57 18.64 17.63
C VAL A 74 -10.82 19.38 17.14
N LEU A 75 -11.30 19.11 15.93
CA LEU A 75 -12.50 19.77 15.38
C LEU A 75 -13.75 19.49 16.20
N ARG A 76 -13.94 18.25 16.69
CA ARG A 76 -15.06 17.90 17.58
C ARG A 76 -15.01 18.68 18.90
N ASN A 77 -13.81 18.85 19.46
CA ASN A 77 -13.62 19.57 20.72
C ASN A 77 -13.73 21.09 20.58
N VAL A 78 -13.51 21.64 19.37
CA VAL A 78 -13.64 23.08 19.09
C VAL A 78 -15.07 23.47 18.67
N SER A 79 -15.88 22.52 18.17
CA SER A 79 -17.26 22.78 17.71
C SER A 79 -18.29 22.89 18.85
N ILE A 80 -17.90 23.49 19.99
CA ILE A 80 -18.82 23.87 21.08
C ILE A 80 -19.64 25.07 20.64
#